data_AF-A0A2P4QXK3-F1
#
_entry.id   AF-A0A2P4QXK3-F1
#
_cell.length_a   1.000
_cell.length_b   1.000
_cell.length_c   1.000
_cell.angle_alpha   90.00
_cell.angle_beta   90.00
_cell.angle_gamma   90.00
#
_symmetry.space_group_name_H-M   'P 1'
#
loop_
_entity.id
_entity.type
_entity.pdbx_description
1 polymer ?
#
loop_
_entity_poly.entity_id
_entity_poly.type
_entity_poly.pdbx_seq_one_letter_code
_entity_poly.pdbx_strand_id
1 'polypeptide(L)'
;MVFYRCTYIHRSGKICNRGCYHPEECFIHRNSPSQVFCKECGKLSYSRYGYCDDHARKHRKREQYHQKRMVDLASAEILVEASDADDRLFRNSKPKETFLDEPIVCVTGATGVTGENPSDTSDTNQERNEIA
;
A
#
# COMPACT_ATOMS: atom_id res chain seq x y z
N MET A 1 43.01 39.34 20.68
CA MET A 1 41.75 38.64 20.36
C MET A 1 41.22 39.16 19.03
N VAL A 2 40.98 38.29 18.04
CA VAL A 2 40.33 38.69 16.79
C VAL A 2 38.82 38.57 16.97
N PHE A 3 38.08 39.61 16.57
CA PHE A 3 36.62 39.60 16.55
C PHE A 3 36.13 39.30 15.13
N TYR A 4 35.40 38.21 14.97
CA TYR A 4 34.71 37.84 13.74
C TYR A 4 33.23 38.24 13.81
N ARG A 5 32.63 38.45 12.64
CA ARG A 5 31.19 38.68 12.50
C ARG A 5 30.53 37.42 11.95
N CYS A 6 29.47 36.96 12.60
CA CYS A 6 28.72 35.80 12.14
C CYS A 6 27.94 36.12 10.85
N THR A 7 28.25 35.41 9.78
CA THR A 7 27.62 35.54 8.45
C THR A 7 26.37 34.66 8.26
N TYR A 8 25.92 33.97 9.32
CA TYR A 8 24.75 33.10 9.25
C TYR A 8 23.48 33.87 8.83
N ILE A 9 22.77 33.32 7.84
CA ILE A 9 21.53 33.88 7.29
C ILE A 9 20.33 33.18 7.94
N HIS A 10 19.50 33.95 8.64
CA HIS A 10 18.25 33.47 9.21
C HIS A 10 17.22 33.16 8.12
N ARG A 11 16.18 32.38 8.46
CA ARG A 11 15.01 32.13 7.59
C ARG A 11 14.34 33.41 7.06
N SER A 12 14.44 34.49 7.83
CA SER A 12 13.92 35.81 7.47
C SER A 12 14.81 36.59 6.50
N GLY A 13 15.93 36.04 6.05
CA GLY A 13 16.93 36.73 5.24
C GLY A 13 17.82 37.70 6.03
N LYS A 14 17.59 37.86 7.34
CA LYS A 14 18.44 38.68 8.20
C LYS A 14 19.76 37.96 8.47
N ILE A 15 20.87 38.67 8.39
CA ILE A 15 22.19 38.17 8.77
C ILE A 15 22.36 38.37 10.27
N CYS A 16 22.90 37.38 10.97
CA CYS A 16 23.10 37.44 12.42
C CYS A 16 24.01 38.61 12.85
N ASN A 17 25.17 38.76 12.19
CA ASN A 17 26.16 39.82 12.41
C ASN A 17 26.65 39.99 13.87
N ARG A 18 26.37 39.03 14.76
CA ARG A 18 26.88 39.04 16.14
C ARG A 18 28.40 38.84 16.16
N GLY A 19 29.06 39.53 17.07
CA GLY A 19 30.48 39.36 17.36
C GLY A 19 30.75 37.97 17.92
N CYS A 20 31.77 37.30 17.40
CA CYS A 20 32.19 35.98 17.79
C CYS A 20 33.73 35.89 17.83
N TYR A 21 34.27 35.02 18.68
CA TYR A 21 35.69 34.72 18.74
C TYR A 21 36.13 33.57 17.81
N HIS A 22 35.18 32.90 17.16
CA HIS A 22 35.43 31.82 16.21
C HIS A 22 35.23 32.27 14.77
N PRO A 23 36.10 31.84 13.84
CA PRO A 23 36.02 32.23 12.43
C PRO A 23 34.91 31.52 11.66
N GLU A 24 34.59 30.27 12.01
CA GLU A 24 33.64 29.47 11.22
C GLU A 24 32.19 29.79 11.54
N GLU A 25 31.77 29.64 12.80
CA GLU A 25 30.38 29.88 13.19
C GLU A 25 30.28 30.42 14.62
N CYS A 26 29.23 31.21 14.89
CA CYS A 26 28.98 31.66 16.25
C CYS A 26 28.45 30.51 17.11
N PHE A 27 28.64 30.59 18.43
CA PHE A 27 28.20 29.56 19.37
C PHE A 27 26.72 29.20 19.23
N ILE A 28 25.88 30.18 18.86
CA ILE A 28 24.44 30.01 18.66
C ILE A 28 24.14 29.22 17.37
N HIS A 29 24.97 29.38 16.34
CA HIS A 29 24.75 28.79 15.01
C HIS A 29 25.55 27.53 14.74
N ARG A 30 26.52 27.19 15.59
CA ARG A 30 27.36 25.98 15.47
C ARG A 30 26.60 24.67 15.25
N ASN A 31 25.36 24.58 15.74
CA ASN A 31 24.48 23.41 15.58
C ASN A 31 23.30 23.66 14.63
N SER A 32 23.30 24.79 13.90
CA SER A 32 22.24 25.08 12.96
C SER A 32 22.38 24.19 11.73
N PRO A 33 21.29 23.58 11.24
CA PRO A 33 21.35 22.78 10.02
C PRO A 33 21.75 23.66 8.84
N SER A 34 22.65 23.15 8.01
CA SER A 34 23.05 23.83 6.77
C SER A 34 21.83 24.06 5.87
N GLN A 35 21.81 25.22 5.21
CA GLN A 35 20.78 25.51 4.22
C GLN A 35 21.04 24.68 2.97
N VAL A 36 20.08 23.83 2.61
CA VAL A 36 20.13 23.01 1.39
C VAL A 36 19.04 23.47 0.45
N PHE A 37 19.39 23.74 -0.80
CA PHE A 37 18.40 24.07 -1.83
C PHE A 37 17.48 22.89 -2.09
N CYS A 38 16.17 23.15 -2.16
CA CYS A 38 15.20 22.15 -2.56
C CYS A 38 15.43 21.76 -4.03
N LYS A 39 15.60 20.47 -4.29
CA LYS A 39 15.86 19.94 -5.64
C LYS A 39 14.76 20.25 -6.67
N GLU A 40 13.50 20.33 -6.25
CA GLU A 40 12.36 20.59 -7.15
C GLU A 40 12.02 22.08 -7.26
N CYS A 41 12.16 22.83 -6.15
CA CYS A 41 11.67 24.21 -6.07
C CYS A 41 12.79 25.27 -6.19
N GLY A 42 14.05 24.88 -6.03
CA GLY A 42 15.18 25.82 -5.91
C GLY A 42 15.12 26.74 -4.69
N LYS A 43 14.13 26.56 -3.80
CA LYS A 43 13.99 27.35 -2.56
C LYS A 43 14.96 26.83 -1.51
N LEU A 44 15.57 27.75 -0.76
CA LEU A 44 16.37 27.42 0.43
C LEU A 44 15.51 26.66 1.43
N SER A 45 15.92 25.44 1.74
CA SER A 45 15.28 24.61 2.74
C SER A 45 16.27 24.27 3.85
N TYR A 46 15.77 24.10 5.05
CA TYR A 46 16.56 23.60 6.19
C TYR A 46 16.33 22.10 6.42
N SER A 47 15.69 21.45 5.44
CA SER A 47 15.41 20.03 5.50
C SER A 47 16.68 19.26 5.17
N ARG A 48 17.02 18.31 6.05
CA ARG A 48 18.12 17.37 5.82
C ARG A 48 17.93 16.55 4.53
N TYR A 49 16.70 16.40 4.05
CA TYR A 49 16.38 15.60 2.87
C TYR A 49 16.59 16.33 1.54
N GLY A 50 16.97 17.61 1.55
CA GLY A 50 17.15 18.40 0.33
C GLY A 50 15.84 18.70 -0.42
N TYR A 51 14.71 18.66 0.29
CA TYR A 51 13.39 19.02 -0.19
C TYR A 51 12.76 20.02 0.78
N CYS A 52 12.02 21.01 0.27
CA CYS A 52 11.15 21.82 1.14
C CYS A 52 10.08 20.94 1.80
N ASP A 53 9.50 21.40 2.89
CA ASP A 53 8.56 20.59 3.69
C ASP A 53 7.35 20.11 2.87
N ASP A 54 6.87 20.95 1.95
CA ASP A 54 5.77 20.59 1.04
C ASP A 54 6.14 19.44 0.11
N HIS A 55 7.34 19.50 -0.50
CA HIS A 55 7.83 18.44 -1.37
C HIS A 55 8.23 17.18 -0.60
N ALA A 56 8.83 17.33 0.58
CA ALA A 56 9.09 16.20 1.47
C ALA A 56 7.79 15.49 1.88
N ARG A 57 6.71 16.23 2.11
CA ARG A 57 5.38 15.67 2.39
C ARG A 57 4.81 14.96 1.16
N LYS A 58 4.89 15.59 -0.02
CA LYS A 58 4.45 14.99 -1.29
C LYS A 58 5.17 13.68 -1.58
N HIS A 59 6.49 13.64 -1.41
CA HIS A 59 7.30 12.44 -1.62
C HIS A 59 6.90 11.32 -0.66
N ARG A 60 6.81 11.62 0.65
CA ARG A 60 6.38 10.64 1.66
C ARG A 60 4.99 10.08 1.36
N LYS A 61 4.03 10.90 0.92
CA LYS A 61 2.70 10.43 0.52
C LYS A 61 2.72 9.49 -0.68
N ARG A 62 3.55 9.79 -1.70
CA ARG A 62 3.70 8.91 -2.87
C ARG A 62 4.28 7.56 -2.46
N GLU A 63 5.33 7.58 -1.65
CA GLU A 63 5.97 6.36 -1.15
C GLU A 63 5.00 5.50 -0.33
N GLN A 64 4.22 6.11 0.56
CA GLN A 64 3.16 5.41 1.31
C GLN A 64 2.10 4.79 0.39
N TYR A 65 1.67 5.50 -0.65
CA TYR A 65 0.74 4.95 -1.63
C TYR A 65 1.32 3.73 -2.35
N HIS A 66 2.59 3.80 -2.77
CA HIS A 66 3.28 2.67 -3.40
C HIS A 66 3.40 1.48 -2.45
N GLN A 67 3.82 1.71 -1.21
CA GLN A 67 3.92 0.67 -0.19
C GLN A 67 2.56 0.00 0.05
N LYS A 68 1.50 0.80 0.23
CA LYS A 68 0.14 0.27 0.41
C LYS A 68 -0.29 -0.58 -0.78
N ARG A 69 -0.06 -0.10 -2.01
CA ARG A 69 -0.40 -0.86 -3.23
C ARG A 69 0.34 -2.20 -3.30
N MET A 70 1.61 -2.26 -2.90
CA MET A 70 2.37 -3.51 -2.86
C MET A 70 1.80 -4.49 -1.83
N VAL A 71 1.40 -3.99 -0.66
CA VAL A 71 0.76 -4.82 0.38
C VAL A 71 -0.60 -5.33 -0.09
N ASP A 72 -1.42 -4.49 -0.73
CA ASP A 72 -2.74 -4.87 -1.24
C ASP A 72 -2.61 -5.95 -2.32
N LEU A 73 -1.63 -5.82 -3.23
CA LEU A 73 -1.35 -6.83 -4.27
C LEU A 73 -0.86 -8.15 -3.67
N ALA A 74 0.10 -8.12 -2.73
CA ALA A 74 0.59 -9.31 -2.06
C ALA A 74 -0.51 -10.01 -1.25
N SER A 75 -1.41 -9.24 -0.61
CA SER A 75 -2.56 -9.80 0.12
C SER A 75 -3.54 -10.49 -0.83
N ALA A 76 -3.78 -9.92 -2.01
CA ALA A 76 -4.63 -10.53 -3.03
C ALA A 76 -4.03 -11.82 -3.59
N GLU A 77 -2.71 -11.86 -3.80
CA GLU A 77 -1.99 -13.06 -4.27
C GLU A 77 -2.11 -14.22 -3.27
N ILE A 78 -1.94 -13.95 -1.97
CA ILE A 78 -2.09 -14.96 -0.90
C ILE A 78 -3.52 -15.53 -0.85
N LEU A 79 -4.55 -14.71 -1.09
CA LEU A 79 -5.94 -15.17 -1.13
C LEU A 79 -6.20 -16.10 -2.32
N VAL A 80 -5.58 -15.84 -3.47
CA VAL A 80 -5.69 -16.71 -4.66
C VAL A 80 -5.02 -18.05 -4.39
N GLU A 81 -3.80 -18.06 -3.83
CA GLU A 81 -3.09 -19.29 -3.47
C GLU A 81 -3.86 -20.15 -2.45
N ALA A 82 -4.53 -19.51 -1.48
CA ALA A 82 -5.37 -20.21 -0.52
C ALA A 82 -6.60 -20.85 -1.19
N SER A 83 -7.22 -20.18 -2.16
CA SER A 83 -8.38 -20.72 -2.89
C SER A 83 -8.01 -21.87 -3.85
N ASP A 84 -6.81 -21.85 -4.44
CA ASP A 84 -6.32 -22.92 -5.32
C ASP A 84 -5.93 -24.19 -4.55
N ALA A 85 -5.60 -24.06 -3.25
CA ALA A 85 -5.31 -25.19 -2.38
C ALA A 85 -6.56 -26.05 -2.09
N ASP A 86 -7.74 -25.44 -2.03
CA ASP A 86 -9.01 -26.13 -1.79
C ASP A 86 -9.50 -26.90 -3.05
N ASP A 87 -9.30 -26.37 -4.26
CA ASP A 87 -9.70 -27.05 -5.52
C ASP A 87 -8.83 -28.29 -5.82
N ARG A 88 -7.56 -28.30 -5.39
CA ARG A 88 -6.68 -29.49 -5.51
C ARG A 88 -7.04 -30.63 -4.55
N LEU A 89 -7.68 -30.36 -3.41
CA LEU A 89 -8.20 -31.41 -2.51
C LEU A 89 -9.45 -32.08 -3.09
N PHE A 90 -10.27 -31.34 -3.85
CA PHE A 90 -11.47 -31.88 -4.50
C PHE A 90 -11.15 -32.76 -5.73
N ARG A 91 -10.18 -32.39 -6.58
CA ARG A 91 -9.81 -33.23 -7.75
C ARG A 91 -9.16 -34.55 -7.38
N ASN A 92 -8.41 -34.60 -6.28
CA ASN A 92 -7.68 -35.80 -5.87
C ASN A 92 -8.52 -36.77 -5.01
N SER A 93 -9.79 -36.47 -4.76
CA SER A 93 -10.71 -37.29 -3.96
C SER A 93 -11.76 -38.07 -4.77
N LYS A 94 -11.73 -38.05 -6.12
CA LYS A 94 -12.60 -38.94 -6.91
C LYS A 94 -12.21 -40.41 -6.69
N PRO A 95 -13.12 -41.29 -6.23
CA PRO A 95 -12.83 -42.70 -6.03
C PRO A 95 -12.55 -43.37 -7.39
N LYS A 96 -11.53 -44.24 -7.42
CA LYS A 96 -11.32 -45.16 -8.54
C LYS A 96 -12.49 -46.14 -8.56
N GLU A 97 -13.43 -45.98 -9.49
CA GLU A 97 -14.45 -47.00 -9.75
C GLU A 97 -13.74 -48.29 -10.19
N THR A 98 -13.64 -49.24 -9.26
CA THR A 98 -13.27 -50.62 -9.56
C THR A 98 -14.47 -51.28 -10.23
N PHE A 99 -14.44 -51.30 -11.56
CA PHE A 99 -15.32 -52.12 -12.39
C PHE A 99 -15.03 -53.60 -12.08
N LEU A 100 -15.88 -54.24 -11.27
CA LEU A 100 -15.96 -55.69 -11.23
C LEU A 100 -17.04 -56.08 -12.24
N ASP A 101 -16.61 -56.75 -13.30
CA ASP A 101 -17.48 -57.39 -14.28
C ASP A 101 -18.34 -58.45 -13.58
N GLU A 102 -19.64 -58.22 -13.43
CA GLU A 102 -20.62 -59.29 -13.26
C GLU A 102 -21.86 -59.05 -14.15
N PRO A 103 -22.49 -60.12 -14.65
CA PRO A 103 -23.28 -60.07 -15.88
C PRO A 103 -24.68 -59.51 -15.70
N ILE A 104 -25.12 -58.84 -16.77
CA ILE A 104 -26.44 -58.23 -16.95
C ILE A 104 -27.54 -59.30 -16.80
N VAL A 105 -28.41 -59.12 -15.79
CA VAL A 105 -29.71 -59.77 -15.74
C VAL A 105 -30.78 -58.71 -15.97
N CYS A 106 -31.42 -58.77 -17.13
CA CYS A 106 -32.55 -57.92 -17.50
C CYS A 106 -33.79 -58.30 -16.66
N VAL A 107 -34.40 -57.35 -15.95
CA VAL A 107 -35.81 -57.44 -15.59
C VAL A 107 -36.49 -56.08 -15.76
N THR A 108 -37.57 -56.12 -16.54
CA THR A 108 -38.49 -55.07 -16.95
C THR A 108 -39.34 -54.52 -15.82
N GLY A 109 -39.74 -53.25 -15.95
CA GLY A 109 -41.10 -52.83 -15.62
C GLY A 109 -41.25 -51.60 -14.72
N ALA A 110 -41.85 -50.54 -15.30
CA ALA A 110 -42.88 -49.63 -14.78
C ALA A 110 -42.73 -49.07 -13.35
N THR A 111 -42.92 -47.79 -13.04
CA THR A 111 -43.97 -46.79 -13.37
C THR A 111 -43.40 -45.41 -13.00
N GLY A 112 -43.81 -44.31 -13.66
CA GLY A 112 -44.71 -43.28 -13.10
C GLY A 112 -44.25 -42.73 -11.72
N VAL A 113 -44.02 -41.44 -11.47
CA VAL A 113 -44.80 -40.26 -11.84
C VAL A 113 -44.09 -38.97 -11.36
N THR A 114 -44.32 -37.89 -12.12
CA THR A 114 -44.55 -36.47 -11.73
C THR A 114 -43.67 -35.72 -10.72
N GLY A 115 -43.19 -34.57 -11.20
CA GLY A 115 -43.28 -33.28 -10.50
C GLY A 115 -41.98 -32.80 -9.83
N GLU A 116 -41.60 -31.52 -9.77
CA GLU A 116 -42.08 -30.22 -10.27
C GLU A 116 -40.84 -29.29 -10.24
N ASN A 117 -40.70 -28.34 -11.18
CA ASN A 117 -39.72 -27.25 -11.10
C ASN A 117 -40.19 -26.18 -10.08
N PRO A 118 -39.30 -25.38 -9.46
CA PRO A 118 -38.96 -24.05 -10.01
C PRO A 118 -37.46 -23.68 -9.79
N SER A 119 -36.74 -22.98 -10.68
CA SER A 119 -36.77 -21.53 -10.97
C SER A 119 -36.61 -20.69 -9.68
N ASP A 120 -35.72 -19.71 -9.51
CA ASP A 120 -35.14 -18.73 -10.42
C ASP A 120 -33.84 -18.13 -9.84
N THR A 121 -32.96 -17.75 -10.76
CA THR A 121 -31.85 -16.81 -10.59
C THR A 121 -32.33 -15.37 -10.77
N SER A 122 -31.93 -14.44 -9.89
CA SER A 122 -31.67 -13.01 -10.15
C SER A 122 -31.31 -12.34 -8.81
N ASP A 123 -30.11 -11.82 -8.61
CA ASP A 123 -29.51 -10.57 -9.11
C ASP A 123 -29.83 -9.32 -8.27
N THR A 124 -28.76 -8.54 -8.07
CA THR A 124 -28.65 -7.13 -7.68
C THR A 124 -28.57 -6.73 -6.20
N ASN A 125 -27.33 -6.40 -5.82
CA ASN A 125 -26.99 -5.39 -4.82
C ASN A 125 -27.39 -3.99 -5.31
N GLN A 126 -28.01 -3.19 -4.45
CA GLN A 126 -28.07 -1.75 -4.63
C GLN A 126 -27.94 -1.01 -3.28
N GLU A 127 -26.97 -0.09 -3.25
CA GLU A 127 -26.71 0.92 -2.23
C GLU A 127 -27.95 1.72 -1.82
N ARG A 128 -28.01 2.14 -0.55
CA ARG A 128 -28.11 3.55 -0.19
C ARG A 128 -27.88 3.81 1.30
N ASN A 129 -26.83 4.60 1.57
CA ASN A 129 -26.69 5.46 2.73
C ASN A 129 -27.82 6.51 2.74
N GLU A 130 -28.49 6.70 3.88
CA GLU A 130 -29.00 8.02 4.27
C GLU A 130 -28.71 8.26 5.76
N ILE A 131 -27.98 9.35 5.99
CA ILE A 131 -27.67 9.97 7.27
C ILE A 131 -28.78 11.00 7.51
N ALA A 132 -29.36 11.01 8.70
CA ALA A 132 -30.14 12.11 9.26
C ALA A 132 -29.61 12.44 10.66
#